data_AF-A9B3X5-F1
#
_entry.id   AF-A9B3X5-F1
#
_cell.length_a   1.000
_cell.length_b   1.000
_cell.length_c   1.000
_cell.angle_alpha   90.00
_cell.angle_beta   90.00
_cell.angle_gamma   90.00
#
_symmetry.space_group_name_H-M   'P 1'
#
loop_
_entity.id
_entity.type
_entity.pdbx_description
1 polymer ?
#
loop_
_entity_poly.entity_id
_entity_poly.type
_entity_poly.pdbx_seq_one_letter_code
_entity_poly.pdbx_strand_id
1 'polypeptide(L)'
;MLEIGAATIVAQLAVSPTTSIQALFEAALQAADECICTAAPEWLGHCKLLLDTGDQVCYVSRTEANGHNSWSNPPKPLNATTNAEVTIYIAVYGIDDRHAQLAAQAAQTMLTVLM
;
A
#
# COMPACT_ATOMS: atom_id res chain seq x y z
N MET A 1 16.38 16.03 14.58
CA MET A 1 15.91 14.69 14.17
C MET A 1 14.64 14.94 13.41
N LEU A 2 14.55 14.53 12.13
CA LEU A 2 13.28 14.62 11.40
C LEU A 2 12.34 13.61 12.06
N GLU A 3 11.15 14.05 12.46
CA GLU A 3 10.11 13.14 12.93
C GLU A 3 9.75 12.17 11.81
N ILE A 4 9.51 10.91 12.17
CA ILE A 4 9.05 9.87 11.26
C ILE A 4 7.68 9.46 11.75
N GLY A 5 6.65 9.73 10.96
CA GLY A 5 5.32 9.18 11.20
C GLY A 5 5.25 7.80 10.59
N ALA A 6 4.82 6.82 11.38
CA ALA A 6 4.73 5.44 10.95
C ALA A 6 3.37 4.81 11.29
N ALA A 7 2.89 3.95 10.39
CA ALA A 7 1.69 3.16 10.60
C ALA A 7 1.78 1.82 9.87
N THR A 8 1.08 0.82 10.39
CA THR A 8 0.93 -0.48 9.76
C THR A 8 -0.50 -0.98 9.93
N ILE A 9 -1.09 -1.42 8.84
CA ILE A 9 -2.39 -2.09 8.83
C ILE A 9 -2.21 -3.47 8.21
N VAL A 10 -2.74 -4.50 8.86
CA VAL A 10 -2.84 -5.86 8.31
C VAL A 10 -4.31 -6.16 8.07
N ALA A 11 -4.64 -6.61 6.87
CA ALA A 11 -5.99 -6.95 6.46
C ALA A 11 -6.02 -8.31 5.76
N GLN A 12 -7.17 -8.96 5.80
CA GLN A 12 -7.44 -10.18 5.05
C GLN A 12 -8.38 -9.84 3.90
N LEU A 13 -8.00 -10.19 2.67
CA LEU A 13 -8.73 -9.85 1.45
C LEU A 13 -8.95 -11.09 0.59
N ALA A 14 -10.18 -11.30 0.12
CA ALA A 14 -10.51 -12.39 -0.79
C ALA A 14 -10.24 -11.97 -2.24
N VAL A 15 -9.09 -12.35 -2.80
CA VAL A 15 -8.66 -11.93 -4.14
C VAL A 15 -9.15 -12.93 -5.19
N SER A 16 -9.88 -12.44 -6.20
CA SER A 16 -10.38 -13.29 -7.29
C SER A 16 -9.33 -13.48 -8.40
N PRO A 17 -9.40 -14.56 -9.22
CA PRO A 17 -8.54 -14.75 -10.39
C PRO A 17 -8.60 -13.61 -11.42
N THR A 18 -9.73 -12.91 -11.48
CA THR A 18 -9.95 -11.80 -12.41
C THR A 18 -9.47 -10.46 -11.87
N THR A 19 -9.10 -10.39 -10.59
CA THR A 19 -8.60 -9.16 -9.96
C THR A 19 -7.20 -8.85 -10.49
N SER A 20 -7.02 -7.67 -11.08
CA SER A 20 -5.67 -7.16 -11.38
C SER A 20 -5.03 -6.66 -10.08
N ILE A 21 -4.34 -7.55 -9.38
CA ILE A 21 -3.62 -7.24 -8.13
C ILE A 21 -2.70 -6.04 -8.32
N GLN A 22 -2.01 -6.00 -9.46
CA GLN A 22 -1.08 -4.92 -9.76
C GLN A 22 -1.80 -3.56 -9.80
N ALA A 23 -2.86 -3.44 -10.59
CA ALA A 23 -3.62 -2.20 -10.70
C ALA A 23 -4.28 -1.81 -9.37
N LEU A 24 -4.80 -2.80 -8.63
CA LEU A 24 -5.42 -2.61 -7.32
C LEU A 24 -4.43 -2.02 -6.31
N PHE A 25 -3.24 -2.59 -6.21
CA PHE A 25 -2.22 -2.15 -5.26
C PHE A 25 -1.60 -0.81 -5.66
N GLU A 26 -1.42 -0.57 -6.95
CA GLU A 26 -0.93 0.72 -7.45
C GLU A 26 -1.94 1.85 -7.18
N ALA A 27 -3.24 1.59 -7.33
CA ALA A 27 -4.31 2.54 -6.97
C ALA A 27 -4.34 2.80 -5.46
N ALA A 28 -4.14 1.77 -4.63
CA ALA A 28 -4.08 1.93 -3.18
C ALA A 28 -2.83 2.72 -2.72
N LEU A 29 -1.67 2.50 -3.34
CA LEU A 29 -0.50 3.36 -3.10
C LEU A 29 -0.75 4.81 -3.51
N GLN A 30 -1.45 5.03 -4.63
CA GLN A 30 -1.81 6.37 -5.07
C GLN A 30 -2.71 7.08 -4.04
N ALA A 31 -3.69 6.37 -3.46
CA ALA A 31 -4.55 6.94 -2.41
C ALA A 31 -3.76 7.30 -1.14
N ALA A 32 -2.79 6.47 -0.73
CA ALA A 32 -1.91 6.81 0.39
C ALA A 32 -1.04 8.04 0.08
N ASP A 33 -0.45 8.10 -1.12
CA ASP A 33 0.38 9.22 -1.57
C ASP A 33 -0.39 10.53 -1.56
N GLU A 34 -1.59 10.55 -2.14
CA GLU A 34 -2.48 11.72 -2.14
C GLU A 34 -2.81 12.18 -0.73
N CYS A 35 -3.08 11.23 0.18
CA CYS A 35 -3.33 11.52 1.58
C CYS A 35 -2.11 12.16 2.26
N ILE A 36 -0.91 11.59 2.08
CA ILE A 36 0.34 12.14 2.65
C ILE A 36 0.62 13.53 2.09
N CYS A 37 0.43 13.74 0.78
CA CYS A 37 0.64 15.01 0.12
C CYS A 37 -0.19 16.17 0.71
N THR A 38 -1.29 15.89 1.40
CA THR A 38 -2.07 16.94 2.10
C THR A 38 -1.32 17.55 3.29
N ALA A 39 -0.38 16.82 3.89
CA ALA A 39 0.42 17.25 5.04
C ALA A 39 1.89 17.49 4.67
N ALA A 40 2.43 16.70 3.74
CA ALA A 40 3.81 16.78 3.27
C ALA A 40 3.85 16.62 1.73
N PRO A 41 3.72 17.73 0.96
CA PRO A 41 3.64 17.69 -0.51
C PRO A 41 4.88 17.14 -1.21
N GLU A 42 6.04 17.21 -0.56
CA GLU A 42 7.34 16.74 -1.07
C GLU A 42 7.89 15.63 -0.18
N TRP A 43 7.02 14.75 0.32
CA TRP A 43 7.41 13.72 1.29
C TRP A 43 8.46 12.76 0.73
N LEU A 44 9.30 12.28 1.64
CA LEU A 44 10.25 11.19 1.42
C LEU A 44 10.02 10.12 2.49
N GLY A 45 10.20 8.85 2.12
CA GLY A 45 10.01 7.74 3.06
C GLY A 45 9.73 6.42 2.37
N HIS A 46 8.82 5.65 2.95
CA HIS A 46 8.43 4.33 2.48
C HIS A 46 6.92 4.13 2.63
N CYS A 47 6.25 3.97 1.50
CA CYS A 47 4.91 3.42 1.42
C CYS A 47 5.02 2.05 0.76
N LYS A 48 4.56 0.98 1.39
CA LYS A 48 4.66 -0.39 0.89
C LYS A 48 3.35 -1.14 1.10
N LEU A 49 2.90 -1.84 0.06
CA LEU A 49 1.82 -2.81 0.16
C LEU A 49 2.39 -4.18 -0.17
N LEU A 50 2.30 -5.09 0.80
CA LEU A 50 2.71 -6.48 0.67
C LEU A 50 1.48 -7.37 0.61
N LEU A 51 1.49 -8.36 -0.27
CA LEU A 51 0.50 -9.42 -0.40
C LEU A 51 1.16 -10.76 -0.09
N ASP A 52 0.54 -11.55 0.77
CA ASP A 52 0.86 -12.95 0.99
C ASP A 52 -0.39 -13.80 0.74
N THR A 53 -0.34 -14.66 -0.29
CA THR A 53 -1.44 -15.57 -0.63
C THR A 53 -1.19 -17.01 -0.16
N GLY A 54 -0.12 -17.27 0.60
CA GLY A 54 0.40 -18.60 0.92
C GLY A 54 1.25 -19.21 -0.19
N ASP A 55 0.86 -19.02 -1.46
CA ASP A 55 1.58 -19.52 -2.64
C ASP A 55 2.55 -18.50 -3.25
N GLN A 56 2.31 -17.20 -3.02
CA GLN A 56 3.19 -16.13 -3.46
C GLN A 56 3.24 -14.99 -2.45
N VAL A 57 4.41 -14.36 -2.38
CA VAL A 57 4.62 -13.11 -1.66
C VAL A 57 5.15 -12.08 -2.65
N CYS A 58 4.44 -10.96 -2.75
CA CYS A 58 4.84 -9.82 -3.57
C CYS A 58 4.66 -8.52 -2.79
N TYR A 59 5.39 -7.48 -3.20
CA TYR A 59 5.10 -6.15 -2.69
C TYR A 59 5.38 -5.07 -3.73
N VAL A 60 4.65 -3.98 -3.60
CA VAL A 60 4.90 -2.73 -4.32
C VAL A 60 5.26 -1.65 -3.34
N SER A 61 6.10 -0.71 -3.76
CA SER A 61 6.53 0.41 -2.93
C SER A 61 6.62 1.72 -3.69
N ARG A 62 6.44 2.82 -2.96
CA ARG A 62 6.71 4.20 -3.37
C ARG A 62 7.53 4.86 -2.28
N THR A 63 8.54 5.65 -2.64
CA THR A 63 9.49 6.24 -1.67
C THR A 63 9.47 7.76 -1.62
N GLU A 64 8.72 8.39 -2.50
CA GLU A 64 8.60 9.84 -2.60
C GLU A 64 7.24 10.25 -3.17
N ALA A 65 6.85 11.50 -2.92
CA ALA A 65 5.63 12.09 -3.43
C ALA A 65 5.51 11.97 -4.95
N ASN A 66 4.39 11.45 -5.44
CA ASN A 66 4.13 11.20 -6.87
C ASN A 66 5.24 10.35 -7.57
N GLY A 67 6.05 9.63 -6.80
CA GLY A 67 7.14 8.81 -7.32
C GLY A 67 6.65 7.55 -8.04
N HIS A 68 7.59 6.88 -8.70
CA HIS A 68 7.31 5.63 -9.40
C HIS A 68 7.04 4.48 -8.42
N ASN A 69 6.09 3.62 -8.80
CA ASN A 69 5.87 2.36 -8.10
C ASN A 69 6.95 1.34 -8.47
N SER A 70 7.57 0.73 -7.46
CA SER A 70 8.59 -0.32 -7.64
C SER A 70 8.08 -1.63 -7.07
N TRP A 71 7.98 -2.65 -7.93
CA TRP A 71 7.55 -4.00 -7.58
C TRP A 71 8.74 -4.90 -7.26
N SER A 72 8.60 -5.66 -6.19
CA SER A 72 9.40 -6.85 -5.93
C SER A 72 8.51 -8.08 -6.09
N ASN A 73 8.97 -9.02 -6.91
CA ASN A 73 8.21 -10.20 -7.33
C ASN A 73 6.80 -9.84 -7.84
N PRO A 74 6.66 -9.21 -9.02
CA PRO A 74 5.35 -8.83 -9.56
C PRO A 74 4.32 -9.98 -9.46
N PRO A 75 3.06 -9.68 -9.06
CA PRO A 75 2.07 -10.70 -8.76
C PRO A 75 1.79 -11.58 -9.97
N LYS A 76 1.73 -12.89 -9.74
CA LYS A 76 1.35 -13.88 -10.75
C LYS A 76 -0.18 -14.07 -10.74
N PRO A 77 -0.77 -14.42 -11.89
CA PRO A 77 -2.20 -14.75 -11.96
C PRO A 77 -2.58 -15.83 -10.95
N LEU A 78 -3.73 -15.66 -10.29
CA LEU A 78 -4.31 -16.65 -9.39
C LEU A 78 -5.15 -17.66 -10.19
N ASN A 79 -5.19 -18.91 -9.72
CA ASN A 79 -6.00 -19.98 -10.33
C ASN A 79 -7.39 -20.13 -9.68
N ALA A 80 -7.56 -19.63 -8.44
CA ALA A 80 -8.80 -19.66 -7.69
C ALA A 80 -8.88 -18.43 -6.76
N THR A 81 -10.08 -18.14 -6.27
CA THR A 81 -10.25 -17.11 -5.23
C THR A 81 -9.45 -17.51 -4.00
N THR A 82 -8.59 -16.61 -3.55
CA THR A 82 -7.63 -16.87 -2.47
C THR A 82 -7.79 -15.82 -1.39
N ASN A 83 -7.84 -16.26 -0.13
CA ASN A 83 -7.71 -15.35 1.00
C ASN A 83 -6.24 -14.98 1.14
N ALA A 84 -5.95 -13.70 0.99
CA ALA A 84 -4.61 -13.17 1.07
C ALA A 84 -4.49 -12.22 2.26
N GLU A 85 -3.36 -12.29 2.95
CA GLU A 85 -2.97 -11.28 3.90
C GLU A 85 -2.34 -10.10 3.17
N VAL A 86 -2.81 -8.90 3.46
CA VAL A 86 -2.26 -7.66 2.94
C VAL A 86 -1.73 -6.81 4.08
N THR A 87 -0.46 -6.45 3.98
CA THR A 87 0.19 -5.51 4.90
C THR A 87 0.41 -4.18 4.21
N ILE A 88 -0.15 -3.12 4.78
CA ILE A 88 0.04 -1.73 4.37
C ILE A 88 1.00 -1.09 5.36
N TYR A 89 2.17 -0.66 4.91
CA TYR A 89 3.21 -0.05 5.73
C TYR A 89 3.51 1.36 5.23
N ILE A 90 3.43 2.34 6.13
CA ILE A 90 3.77 3.74 5.88
C ILE A 90 4.82 4.17 6.90
N ALA A 91 5.92 4.76 6.44
CA ALA A 91 6.91 5.44 7.27
C ALA A 91 7.49 6.62 6.51
N VAL A 92 7.16 7.84 6.94
CA VAL A 92 7.43 9.07 6.18
C VAL A 92 8.05 10.13 7.06
N TYR A 93 9.07 10.81 6.53
CA TYR A 93 9.73 11.91 7.21
C TYR A 93 8.85 13.17 7.19
N GLY A 94 8.80 13.90 8.31
CA GLY A 94 8.14 15.19 8.40
C GLY A 94 6.63 15.14 8.63
N ILE A 95 6.07 13.96 8.94
CA ILE A 95 4.68 13.79 9.39
C ILE A 95 4.63 13.07 10.74
N ASP A 96 3.49 13.14 11.43
CA ASP A 96 3.23 12.38 12.66
C ASP A 96 2.57 11.00 12.36
N ASP A 97 2.49 10.14 13.38
CA ASP A 97 1.84 8.83 13.27
C ASP A 97 0.36 8.91 12.88
N ARG A 98 -0.33 10.01 13.23
CA ARG A 98 -1.73 10.21 12.88
C ARG A 98 -1.89 10.36 11.36
N HIS A 99 -1.03 11.13 10.71
CA HIS A 99 -1.05 11.25 9.24
C HIS A 99 -0.63 9.95 8.56
N ALA A 100 0.37 9.24 9.11
CA ALA A 100 0.75 7.92 8.60
C ALA A 100 -0.41 6.92 8.68
N GLN A 101 -1.16 6.94 9.79
CA GLN A 101 -2.34 6.10 9.98
C GLN A 101 -3.46 6.44 9.00
N LEU A 102 -3.73 7.73 8.76
CA LEU A 102 -4.71 8.17 7.76
C LEU A 102 -4.32 7.72 6.35
N ALA A 103 -3.04 7.80 6.00
CA ALA A 103 -2.54 7.33 4.70
C ALA A 103 -2.69 5.80 4.55
N ALA A 104 -2.37 5.04 5.59
CA ALA A 104 -2.58 3.58 5.60
C ALA A 104 -4.07 3.23 5.44
N GLN A 105 -4.97 3.97 6.11
CA GLN A 105 -6.42 3.81 5.97
C GLN A 105 -6.94 4.19 4.58
N ALA A 106 -6.36 5.21 3.93
CA ALA A 106 -6.71 5.59 2.56
C ALA A 106 -6.39 4.44 1.59
N ALA A 107 -5.21 3.82 1.71
CA ALA A 107 -4.86 2.63 0.94
C ALA A 107 -5.81 1.46 1.23
N GLN A 108 -6.10 1.17 2.50
CA GLN A 108 -7.01 0.08 2.88
C GLN A 108 -8.42 0.27 2.30
N THR A 109 -8.92 1.51 2.34
CA THR A 109 -10.23 1.87 1.79
C THR A 109 -10.26 1.63 0.29
N MET A 110 -9.20 2.06 -0.42
CA MET A 110 -9.08 1.84 -1.85
C MET A 110 -9.07 0.35 -2.22
N LEU A 111 -8.34 -0.48 -1.46
CA LEU A 111 -8.35 -1.93 -1.64
C LEU A 111 -9.75 -2.53 -1.47
N THR A 112 -10.51 -2.03 -0.50
CA THR A 112 -11.86 -2.55 -0.19
C THR A 112 -12.90 -2.14 -1.24
N VAL A 113 -12.78 -0.95 -1.83
CA VAL A 113 -13.74 -0.43 -2.82
C VAL A 113 -13.58 -1.07 -4.20
N LEU A 114 -12.35 -1.41 -4.57
CA LEU A 114 -12.01 -1.93 -5.90
C LEU A 114 -12.07 -3.47 -6.00
N MET A 115 -12.41 -4.15 -4.90
CA MET A 115 -12.60 -5.60 -4.84
C MET A 115 -14.08 -5.97 -5.02
#